data_AF-A0A3R7J974-F1
#
_entry.id   AF-A0A3R7J974-F1
#
_cell.length_a   1.000
_cell.length_b   1.000
_cell.length_c   1.000
_cell.angle_alpha   90.00
_cell.angle_beta   90.00
_cell.angle_gamma   90.00
#
_symmetry.space_group_name_H-M   'P 1'
#
loop_
_entity.id
_entity.type
_entity.pdbx_description
1 polymer ?
#
loop_
_entity_poly.entity_id
_entity_poly.type
_entity_poly.pdbx_seq_one_letter_code
_entity_poly.pdbx_strand_id
1 'polypeptide(L)'
;MRDLQDHSTDVGQDNDSRKRKLDEFEWETSKENVIPLKRGRNVSDLNKALRAHDSFQTKMRLDDEVKAKEDAIKAYDGDDPLADWVEYVRWLEVKMPEDTRKKFTVLEQCTRALKDNPRYHNDMRYIRLWIQYADLVSNPKDIFKYLYQNKIGECVSLFYIGWAYVLETMANYPQAHKIYLKASQKYVM
;
A
#
# COMPACT_ATOMS: atom_id res chain seq x y z
N MET A 1 9.19 -66.37 23.36
CA MET A 1 9.05 -65.34 24.42
C MET A 1 9.10 -63.99 23.71
N ARG A 2 8.18 -63.09 24.05
CA ARG A 2 7.57 -62.07 23.19
C ARG A 2 8.52 -61.04 22.60
N ASP A 3 8.18 -60.63 21.37
CA ASP A 3 8.53 -59.36 20.74
C ASP A 3 8.24 -58.18 21.67
N LEU A 4 9.19 -57.25 21.80
CA LEU A 4 8.93 -55.91 22.30
C LEU A 4 9.46 -54.93 21.25
N GLN A 5 8.51 -54.49 20.44
CA GLN A 5 8.66 -53.47 19.43
C GLN A 5 8.63 -52.09 20.08
N ASP A 6 9.52 -51.26 19.55
CA ASP A 6 9.69 -49.83 19.67
C ASP A 6 8.42 -49.01 19.98
N HIS A 7 8.52 -48.11 20.96
CA HIS A 7 7.61 -46.98 21.12
C HIS A 7 8.39 -45.76 21.63
N SER A 8 9.27 -45.24 20.79
CA SER A 8 9.83 -43.91 20.97
C SER A 8 9.95 -43.22 19.63
N THR A 9 8.91 -42.45 19.24
CA THR A 9 8.96 -41.11 18.61
C THR A 9 7.65 -40.82 17.87
N ASP A 10 6.72 -40.04 18.45
CA ASP A 10 5.72 -39.30 17.66
C ASP A 10 5.04 -38.15 18.44
N VAL A 11 5.82 -37.34 19.17
CA VAL A 11 5.28 -36.10 19.82
C VAL A 11 5.81 -34.83 19.13
N GLY A 12 6.92 -34.93 18.39
CA GLY A 12 7.55 -33.80 17.70
C GLY A 12 6.87 -33.42 16.38
N GLN A 13 6.32 -34.38 15.64
CA GLN A 13 5.68 -34.11 14.34
C GLN A 13 4.28 -33.50 14.50
N ASP A 14 3.54 -33.91 15.53
CA ASP A 14 2.16 -33.50 15.78
C ASP A 14 2.03 -32.08 16.38
N ASN A 15 3.12 -31.58 16.98
CA ASN A 15 3.21 -30.22 17.49
C ASN A 15 3.64 -29.23 16.38
N ASP A 16 4.52 -29.66 15.47
CA ASP A 16 4.97 -28.88 14.30
C ASP A 16 3.87 -28.75 13.23
N SER A 17 3.02 -29.75 13.05
CA SER A 17 1.85 -29.69 12.17
C SER A 17 0.72 -28.82 12.74
N ARG A 18 0.46 -28.87 14.06
CA ARG A 18 -0.47 -27.93 14.73
C ARG A 18 0.02 -26.48 14.68
N LYS A 19 1.31 -26.25 14.93
CA LYS A 19 1.92 -24.92 14.84
C LYS A 19 1.87 -24.36 13.41
N ARG A 20 2.16 -25.18 12.40
CA ARG A 20 1.99 -24.81 10.97
C ARG A 20 0.54 -24.50 10.56
N LYS A 21 -0.46 -25.15 11.18
CA LYS A 21 -1.87 -24.81 10.96
C LYS A 21 -2.25 -23.48 11.59
N LEU A 22 -1.85 -23.22 12.84
CA LEU A 22 -2.10 -21.94 13.51
C LEU A 22 -1.46 -20.77 12.76
N ASP A 23 -0.24 -21.02 12.27
CA ASP A 23 0.54 -20.15 11.42
C ASP A 23 -0.20 -19.69 10.13
N GLU A 24 -1.17 -20.47 9.63
CA GLU A 24 -1.89 -20.17 8.40
C GLU A 24 -3.03 -19.15 8.58
N PHE A 25 -3.52 -18.95 9.82
CA PHE A 25 -4.73 -18.20 10.12
C PHE A 25 -4.52 -16.90 10.93
N GLU A 26 -3.28 -16.41 11.05
CA GLU A 26 -3.01 -15.12 11.73
C GLU A 26 -3.79 -13.95 11.13
N TRP A 27 -4.02 -13.98 9.82
CA TRP A 27 -4.87 -12.99 9.16
C TRP A 27 -6.33 -13.01 9.65
N GLU A 28 -6.84 -14.15 10.13
CA GLU A 28 -8.22 -14.28 10.61
C GLU A 28 -8.40 -13.56 11.96
N THR A 29 -7.40 -13.63 12.83
CA THR A 29 -7.40 -12.96 14.15
C THR A 29 -7.21 -11.45 14.03
N SER A 30 -6.56 -10.97 12.95
CA SER A 30 -6.20 -9.56 12.74
C SER A 30 -6.96 -8.88 11.59
N LYS A 31 -7.97 -9.52 11.01
CA LYS A 31 -8.67 -9.03 9.80
C LYS A 31 -9.29 -7.64 9.93
N GLU A 32 -9.70 -7.25 11.14
CA GLU A 32 -10.33 -5.94 11.41
C GLU A 32 -9.30 -4.79 11.46
N ASN A 33 -8.02 -5.10 11.67
CA ASN A 33 -6.94 -4.12 11.76
C ASN A 33 -6.18 -3.94 10.43
N VAL A 34 -6.28 -4.91 9.52
CA VAL A 34 -5.55 -4.92 8.26
C VAL A 34 -6.21 -4.02 7.21
N ILE A 35 -5.47 -3.09 6.64
CA ILE A 35 -5.98 -2.16 5.62
C ILE A 35 -6.36 -2.93 4.34
N PRO A 36 -7.58 -2.77 3.80
CA PRO A 36 -7.95 -3.34 2.51
C PRO A 36 -7.13 -2.73 1.37
N LEU A 37 -6.62 -3.56 0.46
CA LEU A 37 -5.93 -3.11 -0.76
C LEU A 37 -6.74 -3.48 -2.00
N LYS A 38 -6.99 -2.51 -2.89
CA LYS A 38 -7.73 -2.72 -4.16
C LYS A 38 -7.11 -3.79 -5.06
N ARG A 39 -5.80 -4.07 -4.90
CA ARG A 39 -5.05 -5.10 -5.63
C ARG A 39 -4.95 -6.46 -4.92
N GLY A 40 -5.54 -6.60 -3.73
CA GLY A 40 -5.34 -7.75 -2.86
C GLY A 40 -3.99 -7.76 -2.14
N ARG A 41 -3.73 -8.83 -1.39
CA ARG A 41 -2.53 -9.06 -0.58
C ARG A 41 -1.99 -10.47 -0.79
N ASN A 42 -0.69 -10.66 -0.60
CA ASN A 42 -0.11 -11.99 -0.49
C ASN A 42 -0.35 -12.51 0.94
N VAL A 43 -1.05 -13.64 1.08
CA VAL A 43 -1.42 -14.21 2.40
C VAL A 43 -0.19 -14.64 3.20
N SER A 44 0.83 -15.21 2.54
CA SER A 44 2.06 -15.64 3.21
C SER A 44 2.81 -14.45 3.81
N ASP A 45 2.91 -13.34 3.07
CA ASP A 45 3.58 -12.14 3.56
C ASP A 45 2.78 -11.45 4.66
N LEU A 46 1.45 -11.47 4.56
CA LEU A 46 0.56 -10.94 5.59
C LEU A 46 0.73 -11.70 6.92
N ASN A 47 0.69 -13.03 6.89
CA ASN A 47 0.88 -13.85 8.10
C ASN A 47 2.26 -13.59 8.73
N LYS A 48 3.33 -13.44 7.92
CA LYS A 48 4.67 -13.10 8.43
C LYS A 48 4.69 -11.71 9.08
N ALA A 49 4.05 -10.72 8.47
CA ALA A 49 4.02 -9.36 8.99
C ALA A 49 3.26 -9.27 10.32
N LEU A 50 2.11 -9.95 10.43
CA LEU A 50 1.30 -9.95 11.64
C LEU A 50 2.07 -10.56 12.83
N ARG A 51 2.73 -11.70 12.65
CA ARG A 51 3.56 -12.31 13.72
C ARG A 51 4.77 -11.46 14.11
N ALA A 52 5.31 -10.71 13.16
CA ALA A 52 6.45 -9.84 13.42
C ALA A 52 6.11 -8.75 14.45
N HIS A 53 4.84 -8.38 14.58
CA HIS A 53 4.40 -7.34 15.50
C HIS A 53 4.25 -7.81 16.97
N ASP A 54 4.28 -9.11 17.24
CA ASP A 54 4.03 -9.67 18.58
C ASP A 54 5.23 -9.60 19.54
N SER A 55 6.44 -9.39 19.02
CA SER A 55 7.68 -9.41 19.82
C SER A 55 8.40 -8.08 19.82
N PHE A 56 8.86 -7.64 21.01
CA PHE A 56 9.60 -6.39 21.17
C PHE A 56 10.84 -6.30 20.27
N GLN A 57 11.60 -7.40 20.16
CA GLN A 57 12.81 -7.44 19.32
C GLN A 57 12.50 -7.23 17.84
N THR A 58 11.40 -7.81 17.35
CA THR A 58 11.03 -7.67 15.94
C THR A 58 10.44 -6.29 15.66
N LYS A 59 9.71 -5.70 16.61
CA LYS A 59 9.29 -4.30 16.52
C LYS A 59 10.47 -3.34 16.41
N MET A 60 11.52 -3.54 17.22
CA MET A 60 12.74 -2.73 17.14
C MET A 60 13.43 -2.85 15.76
N ARG A 61 13.49 -4.06 15.19
CA ARG A 61 14.02 -4.28 13.83
C ARG A 61 13.17 -3.59 12.76
N LEU A 62 11.84 -3.58 12.91
CA LEU A 62 10.96 -2.86 12.00
C LEU A 62 11.18 -1.35 12.09
N ASP A 63 11.40 -0.81 13.29
CA ASP A 63 11.74 0.61 13.47
C ASP A 63 13.08 0.95 12.80
N ASP A 64 14.08 0.06 12.89
CA ASP A 64 15.36 0.21 12.17
C ASP A 64 15.17 0.17 10.64
N GLU A 65 14.34 -0.75 10.13
CA GLU A 65 14.00 -0.82 8.69
C GLU A 65 13.27 0.45 8.23
N VAL A 66 12.33 0.97 9.02
CA VAL A 66 11.63 2.24 8.74
C VAL A 66 12.64 3.38 8.63
N LYS A 67 13.54 3.49 9.60
CA LYS A 67 14.57 4.54 9.60
C LYS A 67 15.49 4.41 8.39
N ALA A 68 15.91 3.20 8.05
CA ALA A 68 16.74 2.97 6.87
C ALA A 68 16.04 3.40 5.56
N LYS A 69 14.72 3.16 5.43
CA LYS A 69 13.94 3.64 4.28
C LYS A 69 13.86 5.16 4.21
N GLU A 70 13.63 5.81 5.35
CA GLU A 70 13.58 7.28 5.41
C GLU A 70 14.93 7.92 5.11
N ASP A 71 16.02 7.34 5.63
CA ASP A 71 17.36 7.86 5.41
C ASP A 71 17.83 7.63 3.96
N ALA A 72 17.44 6.51 3.34
CA ALA A 72 17.66 6.28 1.91
C ALA A 72 17.00 7.37 1.04
N ILE A 73 15.73 7.69 1.30
CA ILE A 73 15.02 8.76 0.58
C ILE A 73 15.69 10.13 0.76
N LYS A 74 16.18 10.44 1.96
CA LYS A 74 16.85 11.73 2.23
C LYS A 74 18.23 11.83 1.58
N ALA A 75 18.97 10.72 1.56
CA ALA A 75 20.32 10.65 1.00
C ALA A 75 20.34 10.43 -0.52
N TYR A 76 19.17 10.18 -1.13
CA TYR A 76 19.07 9.89 -2.56
C TYR A 76 19.53 11.07 -3.42
N ASP A 77 20.52 10.83 -4.27
CA ASP A 77 21.12 11.79 -5.20
C ASP A 77 20.98 11.37 -6.67
N GLY A 78 20.23 10.29 -6.94
CA GLY A 78 20.01 9.77 -8.29
C GLY A 78 18.93 10.50 -9.09
N ASP A 79 18.65 9.96 -10.28
CA ASP A 79 17.75 10.59 -11.26
C ASP A 79 16.25 10.32 -11.04
N ASP A 80 15.89 9.29 -10.27
CA ASP A 80 14.50 8.88 -10.06
C ASP A 80 14.10 8.78 -8.57
N PRO A 81 14.03 9.90 -7.82
CA PRO A 81 13.61 9.89 -6.42
C PRO A 81 12.22 9.26 -6.18
N LEU A 82 11.34 9.23 -7.19
CA LEU A 82 10.03 8.57 -7.07
C LEU A 82 10.15 7.06 -6.82
N ALA A 83 11.20 6.40 -7.31
CA ALA A 83 11.37 4.96 -7.14
C ALA A 83 11.41 4.55 -5.66
N ASP A 84 12.16 5.30 -4.84
CA ASP A 84 12.31 5.03 -3.40
C ASP A 84 10.99 5.24 -2.65
N TRP A 85 10.21 6.27 -3.02
CA TRP A 85 8.87 6.47 -2.45
C TRP A 85 7.93 5.31 -2.78
N VAL A 86 7.93 4.84 -4.04
CA VAL A 86 7.09 3.72 -4.47
C VAL A 86 7.49 2.44 -3.74
N GLU A 87 8.79 2.18 -3.61
CA GLU A 87 9.30 1.04 -2.86
C GLU A 87 8.91 1.15 -1.38
N TYR A 88 9.04 2.32 -0.77
CA TYR A 88 8.73 2.50 0.63
C TYR A 88 7.24 2.31 0.93
N VAL A 89 6.35 2.89 0.12
CA VAL A 89 4.90 2.66 0.25
C VAL A 89 4.56 1.19 0.08
N ARG A 90 5.18 0.49 -0.88
CA ARG A 90 4.98 -0.95 -1.07
C ARG A 90 5.48 -1.76 0.14
N TRP A 91 6.64 -1.40 0.68
CA TRP A 91 7.19 -2.02 1.87
C TRP A 91 6.27 -1.84 3.06
N LEU A 92 5.71 -0.63 3.27
CA LEU A 92 4.73 -0.37 4.35
C LEU A 92 3.48 -1.22 4.19
N GLU A 93 2.92 -1.30 2.99
CA GLU A 93 1.73 -2.13 2.74
C GLU A 93 1.96 -3.61 3.07
N VAL A 94 3.17 -4.12 2.90
CA VAL A 94 3.52 -5.52 3.19
C VAL A 94 3.87 -5.72 4.67
N LYS A 95 4.76 -4.89 5.21
CA LYS A 95 5.37 -5.07 6.53
C LYS A 95 4.58 -4.47 7.67
N MET A 96 3.82 -3.41 7.40
CA MET A 96 3.02 -2.69 8.38
C MET A 96 1.56 -2.60 7.91
N PRO A 97 0.88 -3.76 7.71
CA PRO A 97 -0.43 -3.82 7.07
C PRO A 97 -1.55 -3.09 7.83
N GLU A 98 -1.33 -2.80 9.12
CA GLU A 98 -2.27 -2.14 10.03
C GLU A 98 -1.99 -0.63 10.20
N ASP A 99 -0.78 -0.16 9.85
CA ASP A 99 -0.37 1.23 10.14
C ASP A 99 -0.80 2.22 9.05
N THR A 100 -2.09 2.56 9.11
CA THR A 100 -2.70 3.52 8.18
C THR A 100 -2.09 4.92 8.34
N ARG A 101 -1.69 5.29 9.56
CA ARG A 101 -1.14 6.63 9.86
C ARG A 101 0.22 6.80 9.22
N LYS A 102 1.11 5.82 9.36
CA LYS A 102 2.43 5.86 8.71
C LYS A 102 2.29 5.90 7.19
N LYS A 103 1.40 5.07 6.62
CA LYS A 103 1.12 5.11 5.18
C LYS A 103 0.63 6.48 4.72
N PHE A 104 -0.31 7.09 5.45
CA PHE A 104 -0.80 8.43 5.17
C PHE A 104 0.33 9.46 5.15
N THR A 105 1.16 9.49 6.21
CA THR A 105 2.27 10.44 6.32
C THR A 105 3.28 10.30 5.18
N VAL A 106 3.62 9.06 4.79
CA VAL A 106 4.57 8.83 3.69
C VAL A 106 3.99 9.25 2.35
N LEU A 107 2.70 8.98 2.10
CA LEU A 107 2.02 9.44 0.90
C LEU A 107 1.95 10.98 0.83
N GLU A 108 1.64 11.65 1.95
CA GLU A 108 1.65 13.11 2.04
C GLU A 108 3.05 13.69 1.78
N GLN A 109 4.09 13.09 2.36
CA GLN A 109 5.47 13.53 2.15
C GLN A 109 5.90 13.37 0.70
N CYS A 110 5.66 12.20 0.08
CA CYS A 110 5.98 11.93 -1.32
C CYS A 110 5.29 12.92 -2.26
N THR A 111 3.97 13.06 -2.10
CA THR A 111 3.15 13.93 -2.95
C THR A 111 3.61 15.37 -2.83
N ARG A 112 3.88 15.86 -1.62
CA ARG A 112 4.40 17.22 -1.39
C ARG A 112 5.82 17.43 -1.93
N ALA A 113 6.71 16.45 -1.79
CA ALA A 113 8.10 16.56 -2.23
C ALA A 113 8.24 16.64 -3.76
N LEU A 114 7.37 15.94 -4.49
CA LEU A 114 7.49 15.82 -5.95
C LEU A 114 6.49 16.67 -6.76
N LYS A 115 5.58 17.40 -6.10
CA LYS A 115 4.48 18.13 -6.78
C LYS A 115 4.98 19.16 -7.81
N ASP A 116 6.11 19.80 -7.54
CA ASP A 116 6.64 20.89 -8.37
C ASP A 116 7.62 20.37 -9.44
N ASN A 117 7.87 19.05 -9.50
CA ASN A 117 8.74 18.43 -10.50
C ASN A 117 7.92 17.91 -11.71
N PRO A 118 7.97 18.59 -12.88
CA PRO A 118 7.15 18.24 -14.03
C PRO A 118 7.43 16.85 -14.60
N ARG A 119 8.61 16.28 -14.35
CA ARG A 119 8.98 14.92 -14.79
C ARG A 119 7.98 13.86 -14.31
N TYR A 120 7.37 14.08 -13.14
CA TYR A 120 6.45 13.13 -12.53
C TYR A 120 4.99 13.42 -12.77
N HIS A 121 4.65 14.59 -13.32
CA HIS A 121 3.25 15.02 -13.47
C HIS A 121 2.40 14.00 -14.22
N ASN A 122 2.96 13.29 -15.20
CA ASN A 122 2.25 12.24 -15.94
C ASN A 122 2.85 10.83 -15.72
N ASP A 123 3.68 10.64 -14.69
CA ASP A 123 4.17 9.31 -14.32
C ASP A 123 3.04 8.51 -13.63
N MET A 124 2.70 7.37 -14.22
CA MET A 124 1.65 6.47 -13.71
C MET A 124 1.88 6.06 -12.25
N ARG A 125 3.13 5.88 -11.81
CA ARG A 125 3.47 5.54 -10.41
C ARG A 125 3.08 6.67 -9.48
N TYR A 126 3.38 7.92 -9.86
CA TYR A 126 3.05 9.09 -9.06
C TYR A 126 1.55 9.30 -8.96
N ILE A 127 0.81 9.15 -10.06
CA ILE A 127 -0.66 9.23 -10.05
C ILE A 127 -1.29 8.15 -9.17
N ARG A 128 -0.74 6.94 -9.15
CA ARG A 128 -1.19 5.89 -8.23
C ARG A 128 -0.99 6.28 -6.77
N LEU A 129 0.13 6.90 -6.41
CA LEU A 129 0.37 7.39 -5.04
C LEU A 129 -0.62 8.49 -4.66
N TRP A 130 -0.90 9.43 -5.57
CA TRP A 130 -1.94 10.45 -5.35
C TRP A 130 -3.33 9.87 -5.14
N ILE A 131 -3.72 8.85 -5.91
CA ILE A 131 -5.01 8.17 -5.74
C ILE A 131 -5.06 7.44 -4.38
N GLN A 132 -3.99 6.77 -3.98
CA GLN A 132 -3.91 6.16 -2.65
C GLN A 132 -4.00 7.20 -1.54
N TYR A 133 -3.39 8.38 -1.72
CA TYR A 133 -3.51 9.49 -0.79
C TYR A 133 -4.96 10.00 -0.72
N ALA A 134 -5.61 10.15 -1.88
CA ALA A 134 -7.02 10.55 -1.97
C ALA A 134 -7.95 9.58 -1.23
N ASP A 135 -7.69 8.26 -1.30
CA ASP A 135 -8.48 7.23 -0.59
C ASP A 135 -8.41 7.38 0.95
N LEU A 136 -7.41 8.09 1.50
CA LEU A 136 -7.19 8.26 2.94
C LEU A 136 -7.65 9.62 3.49
N VAL A 137 -8.03 10.58 2.64
CA VAL A 137 -8.51 11.90 3.08
C VAL A 137 -10.03 11.93 3.17
N SER A 138 -10.56 12.86 3.98
CA SER A 138 -12.01 13.04 4.13
C SER A 138 -12.71 13.59 2.88
N ASN A 139 -12.01 14.37 2.06
CA ASN A 139 -12.55 15.02 0.86
C ASN A 139 -11.71 14.68 -0.39
N PRO A 140 -11.77 13.45 -0.91
CA PRO A 140 -10.98 13.02 -2.07
C PRO A 140 -11.20 13.90 -3.30
N LYS A 141 -12.41 14.45 -3.49
CA LYS A 141 -12.76 15.35 -4.59
C LYS A 141 -11.81 16.55 -4.71
N ASP A 142 -11.33 17.07 -3.58
CA ASP A 142 -10.50 18.27 -3.56
C ASP A 142 -9.05 17.94 -3.94
N ILE A 143 -8.59 16.71 -3.67
CA ILE A 143 -7.33 16.20 -4.21
C ILE A 143 -7.37 16.15 -5.74
N PHE A 144 -8.42 15.57 -6.32
CA PHE A 144 -8.53 15.51 -7.79
C PHE A 144 -8.63 16.89 -8.45
N LYS A 145 -9.35 17.85 -7.84
CA LYS A 145 -9.35 19.24 -8.30
C LYS A 145 -7.96 19.87 -8.23
N TYR A 146 -7.24 19.67 -7.13
CA TYR A 146 -5.88 20.17 -6.96
C TYR A 146 -4.95 19.63 -8.05
N LEU A 147 -4.98 18.32 -8.32
CA LEU A 147 -4.19 17.70 -9.38
C LEU A 147 -4.50 18.28 -10.75
N TYR A 148 -5.78 18.44 -11.07
CA TYR A 148 -6.22 19.04 -12.33
C TYR A 148 -5.72 20.48 -12.49
N GLN A 149 -5.82 21.31 -11.44
CA GLN A 149 -5.36 22.71 -11.46
C GLN A 149 -3.85 22.83 -11.63
N ASN A 150 -3.08 21.87 -11.10
CA ASN A 150 -1.62 21.83 -11.19
C ASN A 150 -1.10 21.01 -12.38
N LYS A 151 -1.99 20.57 -13.28
CA LYS A 151 -1.65 19.77 -14.47
C LYS A 151 -0.98 18.42 -14.16
N ILE A 152 -1.28 17.86 -12.99
CA ILE A 152 -0.78 16.55 -12.57
C ILE A 152 -1.80 15.49 -13.01
N GLY A 153 -1.35 14.57 -13.86
CA GLY A 153 -2.12 13.42 -14.34
C GLY A 153 -2.97 13.69 -15.57
N GLU A 154 -2.82 14.84 -16.23
CA GLU A 154 -3.63 15.23 -17.40
C GLU A 154 -3.51 14.26 -18.57
N CYS A 155 -2.41 13.54 -18.71
CA CYS A 155 -2.20 12.53 -19.76
C CYS A 155 -2.43 11.09 -19.26
N VAL A 156 -2.91 10.91 -18.03
CA VAL A 156 -3.01 9.61 -17.38
C VAL A 156 -4.48 9.22 -17.22
N SER A 157 -4.96 8.22 -17.96
CA SER A 157 -6.35 7.76 -17.91
C SER A 157 -6.82 7.38 -16.50
N LEU A 158 -5.92 6.78 -15.71
CA LEU A 158 -6.18 6.38 -14.33
C LEU A 158 -6.58 7.56 -13.44
N PHE A 159 -6.05 8.76 -13.68
CA PHE A 159 -6.44 9.97 -12.95
C PHE A 159 -7.92 10.30 -13.16
N TYR A 160 -8.38 10.31 -14.42
CA TYR A 160 -9.77 10.60 -14.76
C TYR A 160 -10.74 9.52 -14.27
N ILE A 161 -10.36 8.24 -14.37
CA ILE A 161 -11.14 7.13 -13.84
C ILE A 161 -11.33 7.28 -12.32
N GLY A 162 -10.24 7.55 -11.58
CA GLY A 162 -10.30 7.78 -10.14
C GLY A 162 -11.17 8.98 -9.76
N TRP A 163 -11.05 10.09 -10.50
CA TRP A 163 -11.84 11.29 -10.24
C TRP A 163 -13.34 11.06 -10.50
N ALA A 164 -13.68 10.45 -11.64
CA ALA A 164 -15.06 10.15 -11.98
C ALA A 164 -15.68 9.19 -10.97
N TYR A 165 -14.95 8.15 -10.56
CA TYR A 165 -15.38 7.23 -9.51
C TYR A 165 -15.71 7.94 -8.19
N VAL A 166 -14.87 8.89 -7.74
CA VAL A 166 -15.17 9.69 -6.53
C VAL A 166 -16.43 10.54 -6.70
N LEU A 167 -16.71 11.04 -7.90
CA LEU A 167 -17.95 11.78 -8.16
C LEU A 167 -19.17 10.84 -8.18
N GLU A 168 -19.03 9.64 -8.71
CA GLU A 168 -20.08 8.61 -8.71
C GLU A 168 -20.44 8.14 -7.30
N THR A 169 -19.45 7.91 -6.42
CA THR A 169 -19.71 7.54 -5.02
C THR A 169 -20.39 8.67 -4.23
N MET A 170 -20.27 9.92 -4.70
CA MET A 170 -21.00 11.08 -4.21
C MET A 170 -22.35 11.33 -4.92
N ALA A 171 -22.81 10.39 -5.76
CA ALA A 171 -24.00 10.49 -6.60
C ALA A 171 -24.03 11.70 -7.57
N ASN A 172 -22.87 12.27 -7.90
CA ASN A 172 -22.74 13.38 -8.83
C ASN A 172 -22.43 12.90 -10.26
N TYR A 173 -23.34 12.10 -10.81
CA TYR A 173 -23.22 11.50 -12.14
C TYR A 173 -23.04 12.51 -13.28
N PRO A 174 -23.72 13.68 -13.29
CA PRO A 174 -23.50 14.67 -14.36
C PRO A 174 -22.07 15.19 -14.42
N GLN A 175 -21.41 15.37 -13.29
CA GLN A 175 -20.00 15.77 -13.27
C GLN A 175 -19.07 14.60 -13.60
N ALA A 176 -19.34 13.40 -13.08
CA ALA A 176 -18.57 12.20 -13.43
C ALA A 176 -18.53 11.98 -14.96
N HIS A 177 -19.68 12.10 -15.63
CA HIS A 177 -19.77 12.01 -17.09
C HIS A 177 -18.89 13.04 -17.81
N LYS A 178 -18.88 14.29 -17.34
CA LYS A 178 -17.99 15.33 -17.89
C LYS A 178 -16.51 14.98 -17.72
N ILE A 179 -16.13 14.37 -16.60
CA ILE A 179 -14.75 13.92 -16.37
C ILE A 179 -14.36 12.80 -17.34
N TYR A 180 -15.24 11.82 -17.60
CA TYR A 180 -14.97 10.79 -18.61
C TYR A 180 -14.80 11.37 -20.02
N LEU A 181 -15.68 12.29 -20.43
CA LEU A 181 -15.56 12.94 -21.74
C LEU A 181 -14.25 13.71 -21.89
N LYS A 182 -13.79 14.38 -20.83
CA LYS A 182 -12.49 15.06 -20.81
C LYS A 182 -11.33 14.08 -21.03
N ALA A 183 -11.39 12.90 -20.41
CA ALA A 183 -10.36 11.88 -20.58
C ALA A 183 -10.22 11.47 -22.06
N SER A 184 -11.34 11.26 -22.74
CA SER A 184 -11.36 10.89 -24.16
C SER A 184 -10.82 12.00 -25.07
N GLN A 185 -11.10 13.26 -24.77
CA GLN A 185 -10.62 14.39 -25.57
C GLN A 185 -9.10 14.60 -25.45
N LYS A 186 -8.54 14.33 -24.27
CA LYS A 186 -7.09 14.45 -24.01
C LYS A 186 -6.26 13.32 -24.60
N TYR A 187 -6.85 12.17 -24.90
CA TYR A 187 -6.18 11.02 -25.52
C TYR A 187 -6.06 11.14 -27.06
N VAL A 188 -6.73 12.13 -27.67
CA VAL A 188 -6.82 12.33 -29.12
C VAL A 188 -5.91 13.48 -29.61
N MET A 189 -5.19 14.15 -28.70
CA MET A 189 -4.19 15.18 -29.01
C MET A 189 -2.79 14.69 -28.64
#